data_AF-A0A956M999-F1
#
_entry.id   AF-A0A956M999-F1
#
_cell.length_a   1.000
_cell.length_b   1.000
_cell.length_c   1.000
_cell.angle_alpha   90.00
_cell.angle_beta   90.00
_cell.angle_gamma   90.00
#
_symmetry.space_group_name_H-M   'P 1'
#
loop_
_entity.id
_entity.type
_entity.pdbx_description
1 polymer ?
#
loop_
_entity_poly.entity_id
_entity_poly.type
_entity_poly.pdbx_seq_one_letter_code
_entity_poly.pdbx_strand_id
1 'polypeptide(L)'
;MKNRKANYTFLAIVLFIFILLNSGFNSAIAQQDSAGAQTDSITVANQQDTLQKGSEDETVSRLKSALKSKGASAKTFWDLTTAGGNVAYIILGVLILGIFIIVFKGWAIFVDWRHSRELLNTKFAELELEEIQTQLDNSPDSTLKQMIKHLFGYYRAGGNSIGIQQELVTFIELKNDQFESYRSWVNFLSDSAGGLGLLGTVWGIFQTFFGGELDPDKILNGMGVALITTLFGVIVSLVINLGSTQTFSSFSNRMEEASDKGDELRMYLLHRERKNGHTHMPVEHDGMKKDPVAHEQNPVESSALERIVERFEKAINKPHEEGTVAPQVNGKNNEPKISVHAVPPSPEFLQTGEVTKKALKLQVEDKANRSLAHIKIKLASEGMVFFEGKKRELEIETDKAGHAEINLLGGEKVGSGSVSFWIAGENEYKNNLEISVRPNLPSQLLIQRGNNQPGRVGQRLNQPLQVLAKDQFGNPVPDAEVTFRILMGDGHLNGGTRDFHTSTNEFGLTEAEVTLSNEPGFHKVEALLKDGKGSPVEFHILGMQ
;
A
#
# COMPACT_ATOMS: atom_id res chain seq x y z
N MET A 1 -26.44 -22.91 22.25
CA MET A 1 -26.91 -23.24 20.89
C MET A 1 -25.95 -22.87 19.74
N LYS A 2 -25.02 -21.90 19.89
CA LYS A 2 -24.02 -21.53 18.85
C LYS A 2 -23.00 -22.65 18.51
N ASN A 3 -22.54 -23.43 19.50
CA ASN A 3 -21.47 -24.45 19.34
C ASN A 3 -21.79 -25.69 18.50
N ARG A 4 -23.04 -25.91 18.08
CA ARG A 4 -23.37 -27.00 17.13
C ARG A 4 -23.16 -26.56 15.67
N LYS A 5 -23.26 -25.27 15.35
CA LYS A 5 -23.24 -24.77 13.97
C LYS A 5 -21.88 -24.94 13.26
N ALA A 6 -20.77 -24.81 14.00
CA ALA A 6 -19.40 -24.92 13.46
C ALA A 6 -19.03 -26.36 13.01
N ASN A 7 -19.45 -27.38 13.76
CA ASN A 7 -19.26 -28.79 13.38
C ASN A 7 -19.99 -29.14 12.09
N TYR A 8 -21.20 -28.60 11.91
CA TYR A 8 -21.96 -28.81 10.69
C TYR A 8 -21.39 -28.06 9.50
N THR A 9 -20.68 -26.94 9.68
CA THR A 9 -20.17 -26.16 8.55
C THR A 9 -18.96 -26.81 7.89
N PHE A 10 -17.98 -27.30 8.66
CA PHE A 10 -16.85 -28.05 8.07
C PHE A 10 -17.30 -29.40 7.46
N LEU A 11 -18.16 -30.14 8.17
CA LEU A 11 -18.73 -31.38 7.65
C LEU A 11 -19.61 -31.11 6.42
N ALA A 12 -20.37 -30.01 6.38
CA ALA A 12 -21.14 -29.58 5.22
C ALA A 12 -20.24 -29.11 4.08
N ILE A 13 -19.06 -28.52 4.31
CA ILE A 13 -18.10 -28.19 3.24
C ILE A 13 -17.60 -29.47 2.57
N VAL A 14 -17.16 -30.45 3.35
CA VAL A 14 -16.69 -31.73 2.81
C VAL A 14 -17.84 -32.48 2.14
N LEU A 15 -19.03 -32.54 2.75
CA LEU A 15 -20.21 -33.14 2.13
C LEU A 15 -20.66 -32.39 0.88
N PHE A 16 -20.68 -31.05 0.87
CA PHE A 16 -21.17 -30.24 -0.24
C PHE A 16 -20.20 -30.27 -1.42
N ILE A 17 -18.88 -30.23 -1.18
CA ILE A 17 -17.88 -30.44 -2.22
C ILE A 17 -17.99 -31.88 -2.76
N PHE A 18 -18.13 -32.87 -1.89
CA PHE A 18 -18.33 -34.27 -2.29
C PHE A 18 -19.63 -34.49 -3.07
N ILE A 19 -20.72 -33.84 -2.67
CA ILE A 19 -22.03 -33.84 -3.35
C ILE A 19 -21.93 -33.08 -4.68
N LEU A 20 -21.27 -31.94 -4.77
CA LEU A 20 -21.10 -31.22 -6.03
C LEU A 20 -20.27 -32.03 -7.04
N LEU A 21 -19.19 -32.68 -6.57
CA LEU A 21 -18.34 -33.52 -7.41
C LEU A 21 -19.03 -34.82 -7.85
N ASN A 22 -19.90 -35.41 -7.01
CA ASN A 22 -20.55 -36.70 -7.31
C ASN A 22 -22.02 -36.63 -7.76
N SER A 23 -22.74 -35.53 -7.52
CA SER A 23 -24.19 -35.45 -7.73
C SER A 23 -24.69 -34.17 -8.42
N GLY A 24 -23.80 -33.19 -8.68
CA GLY A 24 -24.17 -31.89 -9.26
C GLY A 24 -24.66 -31.87 -10.71
N PHE A 25 -24.81 -33.03 -11.39
CA PHE A 25 -25.24 -33.08 -12.79
C PHE A 25 -26.57 -33.79 -13.04
N ASN A 26 -27.19 -34.45 -12.05
CA ASN A 26 -28.45 -35.16 -12.29
C ASN A 26 -29.67 -34.23 -12.42
N SER A 27 -29.60 -32.98 -11.95
CA SER A 27 -30.77 -32.09 -11.84
C SER A 27 -30.86 -30.97 -12.88
N ALA A 28 -29.76 -30.61 -13.55
CA ALA A 28 -29.74 -29.45 -14.46
C ALA A 28 -30.12 -29.78 -15.92
N ILE A 29 -30.02 -31.05 -16.34
CA ILE A 29 -30.38 -31.47 -17.72
C ILE A 29 -31.83 -31.97 -17.82
N ALA A 30 -32.43 -32.38 -16.70
CA ALA A 30 -33.80 -32.93 -16.69
C ALA A 30 -34.91 -31.88 -16.87
N GLN A 31 -34.59 -30.57 -16.85
CA GLN A 31 -35.60 -29.49 -16.88
C GLN A 31 -35.70 -28.78 -18.24
N GLN A 32 -35.11 -29.36 -19.31
CA GLN A 32 -35.22 -28.82 -20.67
C GLN A 32 -35.96 -29.77 -21.65
N ASP A 33 -36.53 -30.88 -21.15
CA ASP A 33 -37.25 -31.87 -21.96
C ASP A 33 -38.79 -31.67 -22.01
N SER A 34 -39.33 -30.54 -21.54
CA SER A 34 -40.80 -30.37 -21.47
C SER A 34 -41.38 -29.06 -22.01
N ALA A 35 -40.60 -28.24 -22.71
CA ALA A 35 -41.11 -27.00 -23.31
C ALA A 35 -40.72 -26.91 -24.79
N GLY A 36 -41.42 -27.66 -25.65
CA GLY A 36 -41.15 -27.64 -27.09
C GLY A 36 -42.04 -28.56 -27.92
N ALA A 37 -43.33 -28.61 -27.64
CA ALA A 37 -44.30 -29.26 -28.52
C ALA A 37 -45.58 -28.43 -28.58
N GLN A 38 -45.64 -27.49 -29.53
CA GLN A 38 -46.87 -27.07 -30.20
C GLN A 38 -46.49 -26.23 -31.43
N THR A 39 -46.66 -26.82 -32.61
CA THR A 39 -46.78 -26.08 -33.87
C THR A 39 -48.08 -26.56 -34.51
N ASP A 40 -49.13 -25.73 -34.42
CA ASP A 40 -50.34 -25.91 -35.20
C ASP A 40 -50.15 -25.26 -36.58
N SER A 41 -50.29 -26.08 -37.63
CA SER A 41 -50.83 -25.83 -38.99
C SER A 41 -50.29 -24.62 -39.81
N ILE A 42 -50.02 -24.72 -41.11
CA ILE A 42 -50.96 -25.02 -42.19
C ILE A 42 -50.22 -25.54 -43.45
N THR A 43 -50.85 -26.54 -44.06
CA THR A 43 -50.68 -27.21 -45.36
C THR A 43 -50.66 -26.28 -46.59
N VAL A 44 -49.93 -26.63 -47.67
CA VAL A 44 -50.44 -26.90 -49.05
C VAL A 44 -49.26 -27.21 -49.99
N ALA A 45 -49.43 -28.29 -50.76
CA ALA A 45 -48.53 -28.85 -51.77
C ALA A 45 -48.56 -28.10 -53.12
N ASN A 46 -47.46 -28.08 -53.88
CA ASN A 46 -47.34 -28.87 -55.13
C ASN A 46 -45.95 -28.80 -55.82
N GLN A 47 -45.50 -30.00 -56.21
CA GLN A 47 -44.69 -30.49 -57.35
C GLN A 47 -43.75 -29.60 -58.21
N GLN A 48 -42.50 -30.12 -58.29
CA GLN A 48 -41.59 -30.33 -59.46
C GLN A 48 -41.02 -29.13 -60.23
N ASP A 49 -39.70 -28.88 -60.10
CA ASP A 49 -38.72 -29.46 -61.03
C ASP A 49 -37.29 -29.44 -60.43
N THR A 50 -36.39 -30.17 -61.08
CA THR A 50 -35.28 -30.93 -60.53
C THR A 50 -33.89 -30.27 -60.57
N LEU A 51 -33.09 -30.54 -59.52
CA LEU A 51 -31.65 -30.90 -59.49
C LEU A 51 -30.82 -30.20 -58.39
N GLN A 52 -30.15 -31.03 -57.59
CA GLN A 52 -29.16 -30.75 -56.52
C GLN A 52 -29.69 -30.20 -55.17
N LYS A 53 -30.34 -31.07 -54.39
CA LYS A 53 -30.44 -30.94 -52.92
C LYS A 53 -30.38 -32.33 -52.28
N GLY A 54 -29.17 -32.87 -52.13
CA GLY A 54 -28.93 -34.17 -51.49
C GLY A 54 -27.88 -34.13 -50.38
N SER A 55 -27.38 -32.96 -50.00
CA SER A 55 -26.21 -32.82 -49.10
C SER A 55 -26.52 -32.05 -47.82
N GLU A 56 -27.38 -31.02 -47.86
CA GLU A 56 -27.56 -30.13 -46.70
C GLU A 56 -28.41 -30.75 -45.58
N ASP A 57 -29.50 -31.47 -45.90
CA ASP A 57 -30.41 -32.01 -44.87
C ASP A 57 -29.81 -33.19 -44.09
N GLU A 58 -29.01 -34.03 -44.75
CA GLU A 58 -28.32 -35.14 -44.08
C GLU A 58 -27.18 -34.63 -43.19
N THR A 59 -26.47 -33.58 -43.63
CA THR A 59 -25.39 -32.96 -42.85
C THR A 59 -25.96 -32.23 -41.62
N VAL A 60 -27.07 -31.50 -41.76
CA VAL A 60 -27.74 -30.83 -40.63
C VAL A 60 -28.38 -31.83 -39.66
N SER A 61 -28.93 -32.94 -40.17
CA SER A 61 -29.46 -34.03 -39.34
C SER A 61 -28.36 -34.79 -38.59
N ARG A 62 -27.21 -35.04 -39.23
CA ARG A 62 -26.00 -35.60 -38.61
C ARG A 62 -25.38 -34.63 -37.60
N LEU A 63 -25.40 -33.33 -37.88
CA LEU A 63 -24.93 -32.30 -36.94
C LEU A 63 -25.83 -32.26 -35.69
N LYS A 64 -27.16 -32.31 -35.86
CA LYS A 64 -28.12 -32.40 -34.75
C LYS A 64 -27.97 -33.70 -33.96
N SER A 65 -27.75 -34.84 -34.61
CA SER A 65 -27.59 -36.14 -33.93
C SER A 65 -26.22 -36.28 -33.25
N ALA A 66 -25.15 -35.71 -33.80
CA ALA A 66 -23.82 -35.64 -33.19
C ALA A 66 -23.76 -34.65 -32.02
N LEU A 67 -24.46 -33.50 -32.13
CA LEU A 67 -24.70 -32.58 -31.01
C LEU A 67 -25.49 -33.26 -29.89
N LYS A 68 -26.52 -34.05 -30.24
CA LYS A 68 -27.33 -34.80 -29.28
C LYS A 68 -26.55 -35.95 -28.62
N SER A 69 -25.67 -36.64 -29.33
CA SER A 69 -24.88 -37.75 -28.78
C SER A 69 -23.72 -37.29 -27.89
N LYS A 70 -23.03 -36.18 -28.23
CA LYS A 70 -21.98 -35.61 -27.38
C LYS A 70 -22.53 -34.76 -26.23
N GLY A 71 -23.63 -34.03 -26.44
CA GLY A 71 -24.32 -33.29 -25.38
C GLY A 71 -25.01 -34.20 -24.35
N ALA A 72 -25.50 -35.38 -24.76
CA ALA A 72 -26.13 -36.35 -23.86
C ALA A 72 -25.15 -37.31 -23.15
N SER A 73 -23.86 -37.28 -23.50
CA SER A 73 -22.84 -38.16 -22.90
C SER A 73 -22.10 -37.55 -21.72
N ALA A 74 -22.25 -36.25 -21.43
CA ALA A 74 -21.65 -35.62 -20.26
C ALA A 74 -22.60 -35.73 -19.05
N LYS A 75 -22.73 -36.93 -18.47
CA LYS A 75 -23.63 -37.17 -17.33
C LYS A 75 -22.96 -36.90 -15.98
N THR A 76 -21.63 -36.81 -15.95
CA THR A 76 -20.82 -36.71 -14.72
C THR A 76 -19.79 -35.59 -14.84
N PHE A 77 -19.42 -34.98 -13.72
CA PHE A 77 -18.32 -33.99 -13.63
C PHE A 77 -17.04 -34.45 -14.35
N TRP A 78 -16.72 -35.74 -14.25
CA TRP A 78 -15.58 -36.38 -14.91
C TRP A 78 -15.69 -36.39 -16.45
N ASP A 79 -16.90 -36.45 -16.98
CA ASP A 79 -17.15 -36.43 -18.42
C ASP A 79 -16.88 -35.05 -19.02
N LEU A 80 -17.06 -33.96 -18.24
CA LEU A 80 -16.67 -32.61 -18.69
C LEU A 80 -15.15 -32.46 -18.79
N THR A 81 -14.40 -33.04 -17.85
CA THR A 81 -12.94 -33.02 -17.90
C THR A 81 -12.37 -33.80 -19.07
N THR A 82 -12.93 -34.97 -19.39
CA THR A 82 -12.47 -35.76 -20.53
C THR A 82 -12.88 -35.11 -21.86
N ALA A 83 -14.04 -34.46 -21.92
CA ALA A 83 -14.52 -33.78 -23.12
C ALA A 83 -13.85 -32.42 -23.40
N GLY A 84 -13.39 -31.70 -22.37
CA GLY A 84 -12.72 -30.40 -22.50
C GLY A 84 -11.23 -30.47 -22.92
N GLY A 85 -10.70 -31.67 -23.18
CA GLY A 85 -9.34 -31.87 -23.62
C GLY A 85 -8.27 -31.42 -22.60
N ASN A 86 -7.06 -31.14 -23.07
CA ASN A 86 -5.90 -30.85 -22.21
C ASN A 86 -6.11 -29.64 -21.28
N VAL A 87 -6.83 -28.62 -21.74
CA VAL A 87 -7.10 -27.41 -20.93
C VAL A 87 -7.96 -27.73 -19.71
N ALA A 88 -8.92 -28.65 -19.83
CA ALA A 88 -9.77 -29.05 -18.71
C ALA A 88 -8.98 -29.78 -17.60
N TYR A 89 -7.95 -30.56 -17.95
CA TYR A 89 -7.06 -31.17 -16.94
C TYR A 89 -6.23 -30.14 -16.16
N ILE A 90 -5.82 -29.05 -16.81
CA ILE A 90 -5.14 -27.93 -16.12
C ILE A 90 -6.11 -27.27 -15.13
N ILE A 91 -7.35 -27.01 -15.55
CA ILE A 91 -8.40 -26.45 -14.67
C ILE A 91 -8.68 -27.40 -13.49
N LEU A 92 -8.70 -28.72 -13.73
CA LEU A 92 -8.86 -29.71 -12.66
C LEU A 92 -7.70 -29.65 -11.65
N GLY A 93 -6.46 -29.44 -12.12
CA GLY A 93 -5.30 -29.24 -11.25
C GLY A 93 -5.48 -28.03 -10.33
N VAL A 94 -5.99 -26.92 -10.87
CA VAL A 94 -6.33 -25.71 -10.09
C VAL A 94 -7.41 -26.01 -9.05
N LEU A 95 -8.45 -26.77 -9.39
CA LEU A 95 -9.48 -27.18 -8.46
C LEU A 95 -8.92 -28.01 -7.30
N ILE A 96 -8.10 -29.02 -7.59
CA ILE A 96 -7.51 -29.89 -6.58
C ILE A 96 -6.64 -29.08 -5.62
N LEU A 97 -5.80 -28.18 -6.16
CA LEU A 97 -4.96 -27.31 -5.35
C LEU A 97 -5.79 -26.34 -4.49
N GLY A 98 -6.83 -25.74 -5.07
CA GLY A 98 -7.74 -24.85 -4.35
C GLY A 98 -8.46 -25.54 -3.20
N ILE A 99 -9.04 -26.73 -3.46
CA ILE A 99 -9.70 -27.54 -2.44
C ILE A 99 -8.71 -27.93 -1.35
N PHE A 100 -7.49 -28.36 -1.70
CA PHE A 100 -6.48 -28.73 -0.73
C PHE A 100 -6.17 -27.58 0.24
N ILE A 101 -5.94 -26.37 -0.29
CA ILE A 101 -5.67 -25.17 0.50
C ILE A 101 -6.86 -24.82 1.42
N ILE A 102 -8.09 -24.88 0.88
CA ILE A 102 -9.32 -24.60 1.63
C ILE A 102 -9.54 -25.61 2.75
N VAL A 103 -9.41 -26.91 2.47
CA VAL A 103 -9.59 -27.97 3.47
C VAL A 103 -8.51 -27.89 4.54
N PHE A 104 -7.25 -27.65 4.17
CA PHE A 104 -6.16 -27.50 5.11
C PHE A 104 -6.40 -26.32 6.08
N LYS A 105 -6.78 -25.16 5.54
CA LYS A 105 -7.06 -23.98 6.37
C LYS A 105 -8.33 -24.16 7.21
N GLY A 106 -9.37 -24.76 6.65
CA GLY A 106 -10.59 -25.11 7.37
C GLY A 106 -10.34 -26.08 8.53
N TRP A 107 -9.49 -27.08 8.31
CA TRP A 107 -9.05 -28.01 9.36
C TRP A 107 -8.27 -27.29 10.46
N ALA A 108 -7.32 -26.42 10.10
CA ALA A 108 -6.56 -25.64 11.08
C ALA A 108 -7.48 -24.77 11.96
N ILE A 109 -8.46 -24.09 11.35
CA ILE A 109 -9.49 -23.31 12.06
C ILE A 109 -10.35 -24.20 12.97
N PHE A 110 -10.71 -25.39 12.50
CA PHE A 110 -11.51 -26.34 13.25
C PHE A 110 -10.79 -26.89 14.49
N VAL A 111 -9.52 -27.26 14.35
CA VAL A 111 -8.67 -27.71 15.46
C VAL A 111 -8.52 -26.59 16.49
N ASP A 112 -8.20 -25.38 16.03
CA ASP A 112 -8.07 -24.21 16.89
C ASP A 112 -9.39 -23.92 17.63
N TRP A 113 -10.55 -24.13 17.00
CA TRP A 113 -11.84 -23.99 17.67
C TRP A 113 -12.04 -25.04 18.77
N ARG A 114 -11.62 -26.28 18.53
CA ARG A 114 -11.69 -27.34 19.52
C ARG A 114 -10.82 -27.04 20.74
N HIS A 115 -9.62 -26.51 20.51
CA HIS A 115 -8.66 -26.15 21.56
C HIS A 115 -9.12 -24.92 22.38
N SER A 116 -9.73 -23.92 21.76
CA SER A 116 -10.21 -22.71 22.47
C SER A 116 -11.41 -22.94 23.40
N ARG A 117 -12.10 -24.09 23.34
CA ARG A 117 -13.32 -24.33 24.13
C ARG A 117 -13.11 -24.26 25.63
N GLU A 118 -11.95 -24.69 26.12
CA GLU A 118 -11.63 -24.68 27.55
C GLU A 118 -11.50 -23.24 28.06
N LEU A 119 -10.75 -22.41 27.32
CA LEU A 119 -10.53 -21.00 27.64
C LEU A 119 -11.79 -20.14 27.46
N LEU A 120 -12.63 -20.42 26.46
CA LEU A 120 -13.89 -19.67 26.26
C LEU A 120 -14.88 -19.84 27.43
N ASN A 121 -14.95 -21.04 28.01
CA ASN A 121 -15.86 -21.34 29.13
C ASN A 121 -15.30 -20.90 30.49
N THR A 122 -14.05 -20.47 30.55
CA THR A 122 -13.41 -20.02 31.78
C THR A 122 -13.88 -18.62 32.12
N LYS A 123 -14.43 -18.43 33.32
CA LYS A 123 -14.82 -17.08 33.79
C LYS A 123 -13.62 -16.42 34.44
N PHE A 124 -12.97 -15.51 33.73
CA PHE A 124 -11.78 -14.82 34.25
C PHE A 124 -12.10 -13.96 35.47
N ALA A 125 -13.37 -13.56 35.64
CA ALA A 125 -13.85 -12.78 36.79
C ALA A 125 -13.74 -13.49 38.16
N GLU A 126 -13.65 -14.82 38.18
CA GLU A 126 -13.70 -15.63 39.41
C GLU A 126 -12.32 -16.16 39.83
N LEU A 127 -11.26 -15.92 39.03
CA LEU A 127 -9.93 -16.52 39.21
C LEU A 127 -8.88 -15.49 39.67
N GLU A 128 -7.83 -15.96 40.35
CA GLU A 128 -6.63 -15.15 40.66
C GLU A 128 -5.65 -15.08 39.46
N LEU A 129 -4.78 -14.05 39.41
CA LEU A 129 -3.81 -13.86 38.30
C LEU A 129 -2.88 -15.07 38.11
N GLU A 130 -2.49 -15.74 39.20
CA GLU A 130 -1.62 -16.92 39.17
C GLU A 130 -2.36 -18.16 38.65
N GLU A 131 -3.66 -18.25 38.93
CA GLU A 131 -4.54 -19.33 38.50
C GLU A 131 -4.87 -19.20 37.00
N ILE A 132 -5.08 -17.98 36.51
CA ILE A 132 -5.26 -17.67 35.08
C ILE A 132 -4.03 -18.11 34.27
N GLN A 133 -2.83 -17.83 34.77
CA GLN A 133 -1.60 -18.24 34.08
C GLN A 133 -1.41 -19.75 34.08
N THR A 134 -1.64 -20.40 35.22
CA THR A 134 -1.56 -21.86 35.34
C THR A 134 -2.52 -22.54 34.37
N GLN A 135 -3.73 -21.99 34.23
CA GLN A 135 -4.72 -22.50 33.29
C GLN A 135 -4.35 -22.23 31.83
N LEU A 136 -3.72 -21.08 31.56
CA LEU A 136 -3.22 -20.74 30.23
C LEU A 136 -2.08 -21.68 29.81
N ASP A 137 -1.15 -21.99 30.71
CA ASP A 137 -0.02 -22.88 30.44
C ASP A 137 -0.49 -24.32 30.17
N ASN A 138 -1.50 -24.79 30.91
CA ASN A 138 -2.10 -26.13 30.73
C ASN A 138 -3.07 -26.24 29.54
N SER A 139 -3.58 -25.13 29.01
CA SER A 139 -4.49 -25.15 27.86
C SER A 139 -3.77 -25.46 26.55
N PRO A 140 -4.39 -26.19 25.60
CA PRO A 140 -3.81 -26.44 24.28
C PRO A 140 -3.58 -25.14 23.50
N ASP A 141 -2.57 -25.12 22.63
CA ASP A 141 -2.25 -23.92 21.84
C ASP A 141 -3.42 -23.54 20.92
N SER A 142 -3.81 -22.27 21.01
CA SER A 142 -4.91 -21.71 20.25
C SER A 142 -4.74 -20.20 20.04
N THR A 143 -5.41 -19.66 19.04
CA THR A 143 -5.43 -18.20 18.78
C THR A 143 -5.91 -17.43 20.01
N LEU A 144 -6.88 -17.98 20.75
CA LEU A 144 -7.38 -17.39 21.98
C LEU A 144 -6.33 -17.44 23.10
N LYS A 145 -5.62 -18.56 23.25
CA LYS A 145 -4.52 -18.68 24.21
C LYS A 145 -3.43 -17.65 23.92
N GLN A 146 -3.03 -17.52 22.66
CA GLN A 146 -2.01 -16.55 22.23
C GLN A 146 -2.43 -15.12 22.53
N MET A 147 -3.69 -14.78 22.24
CA MET A 147 -4.26 -13.46 22.53
C MET A 147 -4.30 -13.19 24.04
N ILE A 148 -4.83 -14.11 24.85
CA ILE A 148 -4.90 -13.92 26.30
C ILE A 148 -3.50 -13.82 26.91
N LYS A 149 -2.55 -14.65 26.45
CA LYS A 149 -1.15 -14.61 26.88
C LYS A 149 -0.51 -13.25 26.55
N HIS A 150 -0.84 -12.69 25.39
CA HIS A 150 -0.41 -11.36 24.98
C HIS A 150 -0.87 -10.28 25.96
N LEU A 151 -2.20 -10.17 26.11
CA LEU A 151 -2.82 -9.14 26.93
C LEU A 151 -2.34 -9.22 28.38
N PHE A 152 -2.16 -10.44 28.87
CA PHE A 152 -1.67 -10.70 30.21
C PHE A 152 -0.19 -10.35 30.40
N GLY A 153 0.64 -10.65 29.39
CA GLY A 153 2.05 -10.23 29.36
C GLY A 153 2.20 -8.72 29.38
N TYR A 154 1.39 -8.01 28.57
CA TYR A 154 1.35 -6.55 28.56
C TYR A 154 0.97 -5.96 29.93
N TYR A 155 -0.07 -6.50 30.57
CA TYR A 155 -0.50 -6.05 31.90
C TYR A 155 0.59 -6.26 32.96
N ARG A 156 1.27 -7.41 32.97
CA ARG A 156 2.34 -7.71 33.93
C ARG A 156 3.59 -6.86 33.74
N ALA A 157 3.85 -6.42 32.52
CA ALA A 157 4.95 -5.50 32.22
C ALA A 157 4.68 -4.05 32.71
N GLY A 158 3.56 -3.80 33.39
CA GLY A 158 3.18 -2.47 33.87
C GLY A 158 2.33 -1.67 32.89
N GLY A 159 1.76 -2.32 31.87
CA GLY A 159 0.87 -1.70 30.89
C GLY A 159 -0.46 -1.24 31.49
N ASN A 160 -1.06 -0.18 30.93
CA ASN A 160 -2.30 0.41 31.43
C ASN A 160 -3.55 -0.24 30.81
N SER A 161 -4.71 -0.10 31.46
CA SER A 161 -5.98 -0.67 30.99
C SER A 161 -6.44 -0.17 29.61
N ILE A 162 -5.98 1.01 29.19
CA ILE A 162 -6.26 1.60 27.87
C ILE A 162 -5.41 0.91 26.78
N GLY A 163 -4.16 0.62 27.08
CA GLY A 163 -3.22 -0.04 26.17
C GLY A 163 -3.58 -1.49 25.89
N ILE A 164 -4.24 -2.19 26.84
CA ILE A 164 -4.77 -3.55 26.59
C ILE A 164 -5.74 -3.57 25.41
N GLN A 165 -6.56 -2.52 25.24
CA GLN A 165 -7.47 -2.43 24.10
C GLN A 165 -6.72 -2.25 22.78
N GLN A 166 -5.66 -1.43 22.77
CA GLN A 166 -4.80 -1.26 21.60
C GLN A 166 -4.10 -2.58 21.24
N GLU A 167 -3.55 -3.28 22.24
CA GLU A 167 -2.92 -4.59 22.05
C GLU A 167 -3.90 -5.65 21.52
N LEU A 168 -5.16 -5.62 21.97
CA LEU A 168 -6.20 -6.51 21.46
C LEU A 168 -6.48 -6.22 19.98
N VAL A 169 -6.68 -4.95 19.62
CA VAL A 169 -6.92 -4.52 18.23
C VAL A 169 -5.75 -4.93 17.35
N THR A 170 -4.52 -4.65 17.78
CA THR A 170 -3.33 -5.05 17.05
C THR A 170 -3.26 -6.56 16.86
N PHE A 171 -3.50 -7.36 17.89
CA PHE A 171 -3.52 -8.82 17.75
C PHE A 171 -4.52 -9.30 16.68
N ILE A 172 -5.70 -8.69 16.63
CA ILE A 172 -6.73 -9.03 15.64
C ILE A 172 -6.27 -8.62 14.23
N GLU A 173 -5.69 -7.43 14.07
CA GLU A 173 -5.13 -6.95 12.80
C GLU A 173 -4.03 -7.90 12.27
N LEU A 174 -3.12 -8.34 13.14
CA LEU A 174 -2.09 -9.33 12.82
C LEU A 174 -2.67 -10.61 12.22
N LYS A 175 -3.72 -11.14 12.85
CA LYS A 175 -4.36 -12.38 12.40
C LYS A 175 -5.15 -12.16 11.12
N ASN A 176 -5.78 -11.00 10.94
CA ASN A 176 -6.45 -10.61 9.70
C ASN A 176 -5.46 -10.55 8.54
N ASP A 177 -4.30 -9.91 8.70
CA ASP A 177 -3.28 -9.82 7.65
C ASP A 177 -2.76 -11.20 7.21
N GLN A 178 -2.52 -12.09 8.18
CA GLN A 178 -2.13 -13.47 7.90
C GLN A 178 -3.23 -14.24 7.15
N PHE A 179 -4.50 -13.94 7.43
CA PHE A 179 -5.63 -14.55 6.72
C PHE A 179 -5.80 -13.97 5.31
N GLU A 180 -5.60 -12.67 5.12
CA GLU A 180 -5.67 -12.03 3.79
C GLU A 180 -4.60 -12.58 2.84
N SER A 181 -3.42 -12.93 3.35
CA SER A 181 -2.41 -13.65 2.55
C SER A 181 -2.92 -14.99 2.01
N TYR A 182 -3.64 -15.77 2.82
CA TYR A 182 -4.31 -16.99 2.38
C TYR A 182 -5.43 -16.70 1.37
N ARG A 183 -6.26 -15.69 1.64
CA ARG A 183 -7.40 -15.31 0.80
C ARG A 183 -6.93 -14.87 -0.59
N SER A 184 -5.84 -14.13 -0.67
CA SER A 184 -5.22 -13.69 -1.92
C SER A 184 -4.85 -14.89 -2.81
N TRP A 185 -4.21 -15.92 -2.25
CA TRP A 185 -3.88 -17.14 -2.99
C TRP A 185 -5.11 -17.90 -3.49
N VAL A 186 -6.14 -18.03 -2.67
CA VAL A 186 -7.39 -18.71 -3.07
C VAL A 186 -8.14 -17.93 -4.15
N ASN A 187 -8.19 -16.60 -4.05
CA ASN A 187 -8.77 -15.74 -5.07
C ASN A 187 -8.00 -15.85 -6.39
N PHE A 188 -6.67 -15.84 -6.34
CA PHE A 188 -5.84 -16.04 -7.53
C PHE A 188 -6.15 -17.37 -8.24
N LEU A 189 -6.34 -18.47 -7.50
CA LEU A 189 -6.73 -19.76 -8.08
C LEU A 189 -8.13 -19.73 -8.69
N SER A 190 -9.08 -19.06 -8.01
CA SER A 190 -10.44 -18.84 -8.51
C SER A 190 -10.46 -18.06 -9.83
N ASP A 191 -9.71 -16.96 -9.91
CA ASP A 191 -9.63 -16.10 -11.10
C ASP A 191 -8.90 -16.81 -12.24
N SER A 192 -7.83 -17.55 -11.90
CA SER A 192 -7.07 -18.37 -12.85
C SER A 192 -7.94 -19.47 -13.46
N ALA A 193 -8.81 -20.12 -12.68
CA ALA A 193 -9.74 -21.13 -13.21
C ALA A 193 -10.71 -20.53 -14.24
N GLY A 194 -11.25 -19.33 -13.96
CA GLY A 194 -12.08 -18.60 -14.92
C GLY A 194 -11.31 -18.22 -16.20
N GLY A 195 -10.10 -17.69 -16.04
CA GLY A 195 -9.22 -17.35 -17.16
C GLY A 195 -8.80 -18.55 -18.02
N LEU A 196 -8.50 -19.69 -17.38
CA LEU A 196 -8.23 -20.96 -18.08
C LEU A 196 -9.45 -21.48 -18.84
N GLY A 197 -10.66 -21.26 -18.31
CA GLY A 197 -11.90 -21.53 -19.04
C GLY A 197 -12.01 -20.73 -20.33
N LEU A 198 -11.68 -19.42 -20.28
CA LEU A 198 -11.60 -18.57 -21.47
C LEU A 198 -10.52 -19.05 -22.44
N LEU A 199 -9.34 -19.45 -21.96
CA LEU A 199 -8.29 -20.03 -22.81
C LEU A 199 -8.77 -21.31 -23.53
N GLY A 200 -9.62 -22.09 -22.88
CA GLY A 200 -10.27 -23.24 -23.50
C GLY A 200 -11.14 -22.86 -24.70
N THR A 201 -11.82 -21.71 -24.68
CA THR A 201 -12.54 -21.20 -25.87
C THR A 201 -11.61 -20.91 -27.04
N VAL A 202 -10.50 -20.23 -26.75
CA VAL A 202 -9.51 -19.85 -27.75
C VAL A 202 -8.90 -21.12 -28.35
N TRP A 203 -8.62 -22.12 -27.51
CA TRP A 203 -8.12 -23.41 -27.96
C TRP A 203 -9.12 -24.17 -28.84
N GLY A 204 -10.41 -24.17 -28.47
CA GLY A 204 -11.45 -24.79 -29.28
C GLY A 204 -11.63 -24.11 -30.64
N ILE A 205 -11.62 -22.77 -30.67
CA ILE A 205 -11.62 -21.99 -31.91
C ILE A 205 -10.38 -22.31 -32.74
N PHE A 206 -9.20 -22.37 -32.12
CA PHE A 206 -7.96 -22.73 -32.79
C PHE A 206 -8.07 -24.11 -33.45
N GLN A 207 -8.55 -25.14 -32.74
CA GLN A 207 -8.75 -26.48 -33.31
C GLN A 207 -9.71 -26.49 -34.50
N THR A 208 -10.73 -25.63 -34.48
CA THR A 208 -11.70 -25.50 -35.58
C THR A 208 -11.07 -24.94 -36.86
N PHE A 209 -10.19 -23.94 -36.75
CA PHE A 209 -9.65 -23.21 -37.92
C PHE A 209 -8.22 -23.61 -38.30
N PHE A 210 -7.52 -24.34 -37.43
CA PHE A 210 -6.15 -24.76 -37.66
C PHE A 210 -6.08 -25.81 -38.77
N GLY A 211 -5.34 -25.51 -39.83
CA GLY A 211 -5.19 -26.36 -41.02
C GLY A 211 -6.00 -25.91 -42.24
N GLY A 212 -6.87 -24.90 -42.12
CA GLY A 212 -7.53 -24.23 -43.26
C GLY A 212 -8.63 -25.02 -43.99
N GLU A 213 -8.87 -26.27 -43.62
CA GLU A 213 -9.92 -27.11 -44.18
C GLU A 213 -11.19 -27.04 -43.32
N LEU A 214 -12.33 -26.70 -43.94
CA LEU A 214 -13.64 -26.65 -43.27
C LEU A 214 -14.26 -28.05 -43.18
N ASP A 215 -13.74 -28.87 -42.27
CA ASP A 215 -14.30 -30.18 -41.94
C ASP A 215 -15.41 -30.03 -40.87
N PRO A 216 -16.68 -30.41 -41.17
CA PRO A 216 -17.80 -30.32 -40.23
C PRO A 216 -17.52 -30.99 -38.88
N ASP A 217 -16.78 -32.10 -38.86
CA ASP A 217 -16.49 -32.82 -37.62
C ASP A 217 -15.46 -32.08 -36.76
N LYS A 218 -14.46 -31.41 -37.38
CA LYS A 218 -13.49 -30.58 -36.66
C LYS A 218 -14.15 -29.34 -36.04
N ILE A 219 -15.04 -28.68 -36.79
CA ILE A 219 -15.80 -27.52 -36.31
C ILE A 219 -16.64 -27.89 -35.10
N LEU A 220 -17.37 -29.01 -35.19
CA LEU A 220 -18.21 -29.50 -34.10
C LEU A 220 -17.39 -29.84 -32.85
N ASN A 221 -16.23 -30.47 -33.03
CA ASN A 221 -15.31 -30.81 -31.94
C ASN A 221 -14.73 -29.57 -31.26
N GLY A 222 -14.20 -28.61 -32.03
CA GLY A 222 -13.61 -27.39 -31.48
C GLY A 222 -14.62 -26.51 -30.74
N MET A 223 -15.85 -26.40 -31.27
CA MET A 223 -16.94 -25.69 -30.58
C MET A 223 -17.34 -26.39 -29.27
N GLY A 224 -17.41 -27.73 -29.26
CA GLY A 224 -17.71 -28.49 -28.06
C GLY A 224 -16.66 -28.31 -26.96
N VAL A 225 -15.37 -28.39 -27.32
CA VAL A 225 -14.25 -28.16 -26.39
C VAL A 225 -14.30 -26.75 -25.81
N ALA A 226 -14.56 -25.73 -26.64
CA ALA A 226 -14.66 -24.35 -26.21
C ALA A 226 -15.76 -24.13 -25.16
N LEU A 227 -16.97 -24.64 -25.40
CA LEU A 227 -18.11 -24.47 -24.49
C LEU A 227 -17.90 -25.20 -23.16
N ILE A 228 -17.41 -26.44 -23.23
CA ILE A 228 -17.21 -27.29 -22.04
C ILE A 228 -16.13 -26.70 -21.13
N THR A 229 -14.99 -26.28 -21.70
CA THR A 229 -13.88 -25.70 -20.92
C THR A 229 -14.27 -24.39 -20.24
N THR A 230 -15.06 -23.54 -20.90
CA THR A 230 -15.58 -22.29 -20.30
C THR A 230 -16.48 -22.58 -19.12
N LEU A 231 -17.46 -23.45 -19.32
CA LEU A 231 -18.40 -23.83 -18.27
C LEU A 231 -17.64 -24.44 -17.09
N PHE A 232 -16.68 -25.30 -17.37
CA PHE A 232 -15.85 -25.93 -16.35
C PHE A 232 -15.01 -24.92 -15.56
N GLY A 233 -14.37 -23.96 -16.23
CA GLY A 233 -13.59 -22.90 -15.57
C GLY A 233 -14.44 -22.03 -14.64
N VAL A 234 -15.65 -21.66 -15.07
CA VAL A 234 -16.59 -20.89 -14.25
C VAL A 234 -17.06 -21.70 -13.04
N ILE A 235 -17.37 -22.98 -13.20
CA ILE A 235 -17.77 -23.86 -12.09
C ILE A 235 -16.65 -23.96 -11.06
N VAL A 236 -15.42 -24.22 -11.50
CA VAL A 236 -14.26 -24.34 -10.60
C VAL A 236 -14.01 -23.02 -9.86
N SER A 237 -14.08 -21.89 -10.56
CA SER A 237 -13.97 -20.56 -9.96
C SER A 237 -15.01 -20.35 -8.85
N LEU A 238 -16.27 -20.66 -9.12
CA LEU A 238 -17.36 -20.52 -8.16
C LEU A 238 -17.18 -21.41 -6.92
N VAL A 239 -16.74 -22.66 -7.11
CA VAL A 239 -16.51 -23.61 -6.02
C VAL A 239 -15.40 -23.11 -5.10
N ILE A 240 -14.28 -22.64 -5.66
CA ILE A 240 -13.15 -22.10 -4.90
C ILE A 240 -13.58 -20.83 -4.14
N ASN A 241 -14.30 -19.92 -4.80
CA ASN A 241 -14.77 -18.67 -4.19
C ASN A 241 -15.75 -18.90 -3.03
N LEU A 242 -16.69 -19.84 -3.19
CA LEU A 242 -17.61 -20.23 -2.11
C LEU A 242 -16.86 -20.80 -0.90
N GLY A 243 -15.87 -21.68 -1.13
CA GLY A 243 -15.04 -22.22 -0.07
C GLY A 243 -14.18 -21.15 0.63
N SER A 244 -13.66 -20.18 -0.13
CA SER A 244 -12.96 -19.00 0.40
C SER A 244 -13.87 -18.19 1.33
N THR A 245 -15.06 -17.83 0.86
CA THR A 245 -16.06 -17.04 1.61
C THR A 245 -16.47 -17.73 2.90
N GLN A 246 -16.69 -19.05 2.86
CA GLN A 246 -17.06 -19.82 4.04
C GLN A 246 -15.92 -19.90 5.07
N THR A 247 -14.68 -20.05 4.60
CA THR A 247 -13.49 -20.05 5.47
C THR A 247 -13.32 -18.69 6.14
N PHE A 248 -13.51 -17.60 5.40
CA PHE A 248 -13.46 -16.24 5.93
C PHE A 248 -14.52 -16.03 7.02
N SER A 249 -15.79 -16.36 6.75
CA SER A 249 -16.85 -16.26 7.76
C SER A 249 -16.51 -17.03 9.04
N SER A 250 -15.96 -18.24 8.89
CA SER A 250 -15.56 -19.08 10.03
C SER A 250 -14.39 -18.47 10.81
N PHE A 251 -13.46 -17.80 10.13
CA PHE A 251 -12.37 -17.08 10.77
C PHE A 251 -12.84 -15.80 11.47
N SER A 252 -13.66 -14.97 10.82
CA SER A 252 -14.18 -13.72 11.39
C SER A 252 -15.00 -13.95 12.65
N ASN A 253 -15.89 -14.95 12.65
CA ASN A 253 -16.65 -15.32 13.86
C ASN A 253 -15.72 -15.67 15.04
N ARG A 254 -14.53 -16.24 14.76
CA ARG A 254 -13.56 -16.60 15.80
C ARG A 254 -12.76 -15.42 16.27
N MET A 255 -12.48 -14.44 15.40
CA MET A 255 -11.88 -13.18 15.80
C MET A 255 -12.84 -12.38 16.70
N GLU A 256 -14.14 -12.42 16.41
CA GLU A 256 -15.19 -11.84 17.27
C GLU A 256 -15.23 -12.55 18.64
N GLU A 257 -15.32 -13.89 18.67
CA GLU A 257 -15.30 -14.65 19.94
C GLU A 257 -14.03 -14.41 20.76
N ALA A 258 -12.88 -14.29 20.09
CA ALA A 258 -11.63 -13.94 20.76
C ALA A 258 -11.67 -12.49 21.28
N SER A 259 -12.11 -11.54 20.47
CA SER A 259 -12.26 -10.13 20.87
C SER A 259 -13.13 -9.98 22.11
N ASP A 260 -14.31 -10.58 22.12
CA ASP A 260 -15.24 -10.55 23.25
C ASP A 260 -14.58 -11.05 24.54
N LYS A 261 -13.79 -12.13 24.42
CA LYS A 261 -13.08 -12.71 25.55
C LYS A 261 -11.89 -11.86 26.00
N GLY A 262 -11.20 -11.22 25.07
CA GLY A 262 -10.15 -10.24 25.36
C GLY A 262 -10.70 -9.03 26.12
N ASP A 263 -11.88 -8.55 25.73
CA ASP A 263 -12.58 -7.48 26.43
C ASP A 263 -13.05 -7.90 27.84
N GLU A 264 -13.52 -9.14 28.03
CA GLU A 264 -13.82 -9.68 29.36
C GLU A 264 -12.59 -9.62 30.28
N LEU A 265 -11.43 -10.05 29.77
CA LEU A 265 -10.16 -9.98 30.50
C LEU A 265 -9.77 -8.54 30.82
N ARG A 266 -9.88 -7.62 29.84
CA ARG A 266 -9.62 -6.19 30.04
C ARG A 266 -10.48 -5.61 31.15
N MET A 267 -11.79 -5.90 31.14
CA MET A 267 -12.71 -5.45 32.17
C MET A 267 -12.36 -6.03 33.54
N TYR A 268 -12.00 -7.31 33.62
CA TYR A 268 -11.53 -7.92 34.86
C TYR A 268 -10.29 -7.21 35.43
N LEU A 269 -9.28 -6.96 34.59
CA LEU A 269 -8.05 -6.28 34.99
C LEU A 269 -8.31 -4.83 35.46
N LEU A 270 -9.19 -4.11 34.77
CA LEU A 270 -9.60 -2.75 35.16
C LEU A 270 -10.34 -2.73 36.52
N HIS A 271 -11.20 -3.70 36.80
CA HIS A 271 -11.85 -3.82 38.10
C HIS A 271 -10.83 -4.13 39.22
N ARG A 272 -9.78 -4.88 38.91
CA ARG A 272 -8.70 -5.22 39.86
C ARG A 272 -7.79 -4.01 40.13
N GLU A 273 -7.43 -3.24 39.10
CA GLU A 273 -6.71 -1.97 39.27
C GLU A 273 -7.47 -0.99 40.18
N ARG A 274 -8.78 -0.84 39.97
CA ARG A 274 -9.65 0.00 40.82
C ARG A 274 -9.71 -0.48 42.27
N LYS A 275 -9.74 -1.79 42.51
CA LYS A 275 -9.71 -2.36 43.88
C LYS A 275 -8.34 -2.18 44.57
N ASN A 276 -7.26 -2.20 43.80
CA ASN A 276 -5.88 -2.07 44.31
C ASN A 276 -5.39 -0.61 44.43
N GLY A 277 -6.28 0.37 44.23
CA GLY A 277 -6.01 1.80 44.50
C GLY A 277 -5.02 2.49 43.55
N HIS A 278 -4.59 1.83 42.47
CA HIS A 278 -3.69 2.45 41.48
C HIS A 278 -4.53 3.26 40.48
N THR A 279 -4.81 4.51 40.86
CA THR A 279 -5.61 5.42 40.06
C THR A 279 -4.71 6.15 39.06
N HIS A 280 -4.60 5.66 37.84
CA HIS A 280 -4.28 6.51 36.69
C HIS A 280 -5.58 6.81 35.96
N MET A 281 -6.40 7.68 36.56
CA MET A 281 -7.42 8.41 35.81
C MET A 281 -6.75 9.64 35.17
N PRO A 282 -7.17 10.07 33.98
CA PRO A 282 -6.65 11.27 33.36
C PRO A 282 -6.93 12.46 34.28
N VAL A 283 -5.96 13.35 34.43
CA VAL A 283 -6.18 14.62 35.11
C VAL A 283 -7.26 15.39 34.36
N GLU A 284 -8.42 15.50 35.01
CA GLU A 284 -9.49 16.42 34.67
C GLU A 284 -8.95 17.84 34.86
N HIS A 285 -8.70 18.54 33.75
CA HIS A 285 -8.42 19.97 33.78
C HIS A 285 -9.74 20.70 34.05
N ASP A 286 -10.13 20.81 35.32
CA ASP A 286 -11.11 21.79 35.77
C ASP A 286 -10.40 23.05 36.30
N GLY A 287 -10.96 24.20 35.94
CA GLY A 287 -10.30 25.49 35.89
C GLY A 287 -10.03 26.14 37.25
N MET A 288 -9.13 27.12 37.27
CA MET A 288 -9.46 28.54 37.50
C MET A 288 -8.15 29.36 37.65
N LYS A 289 -7.98 30.37 36.79
CA LYS A 289 -7.74 31.79 37.14
C LYS A 289 -6.97 32.51 36.04
N LYS A 290 -7.72 33.28 35.25
CA LYS A 290 -7.22 34.52 34.64
C LYS A 290 -7.12 35.55 35.76
N ASP A 291 -5.98 36.21 35.88
CA ASP A 291 -5.86 37.67 36.08
C ASP A 291 -4.38 38.11 36.07
N PRO A 292 -4.11 39.40 35.82
CA PRO A 292 -3.18 39.85 34.78
C PRO A 292 -1.78 40.15 35.33
N VAL A 293 -0.76 40.01 34.48
CA VAL A 293 0.59 40.49 34.80
C VAL A 293 0.93 41.67 33.89
N ALA A 294 0.93 42.83 34.51
CA ALA A 294 1.48 44.07 33.99
C ALA A 294 3.02 44.03 33.99
N HIS A 295 3.56 44.88 33.13
CA HIS A 295 4.97 45.19 32.94
C HIS A 295 5.75 45.43 34.23
N GLU A 296 6.95 44.85 34.30
CA GLU A 296 8.06 45.47 35.01
C GLU A 296 9.37 45.24 34.25
N GLN A 297 9.85 46.34 33.67
CA GLN A 297 11.14 46.49 33.01
C GLN A 297 12.18 46.85 34.07
N ASN A 298 13.39 46.26 34.01
CA ASN A 298 14.66 47.01 34.02
C ASN A 298 15.90 46.08 33.83
N PRO A 299 17.12 46.61 33.55
CA PRO A 299 17.75 46.44 32.24
C PRO A 299 19.20 45.91 32.35
N VAL A 300 19.99 46.14 31.29
CA VAL A 300 21.45 45.91 31.14
C VAL A 300 21.74 44.48 30.62
N GLU A 301 22.28 44.25 29.42
CA GLU A 301 23.45 44.91 28.81
C GLU A 301 23.42 44.78 27.27
N SER A 302 23.09 45.87 26.60
CA SER A 302 23.26 46.07 25.15
C SER A 302 24.66 46.63 24.90
N SER A 303 25.66 45.78 24.60
CA SER A 303 27.02 46.27 24.31
C SER A 303 27.86 45.42 23.36
N ALA A 304 27.24 44.56 22.54
CA ALA A 304 27.98 43.73 21.56
C ALA A 304 27.66 44.02 20.08
N LEU A 305 26.56 44.70 19.75
CA LEU A 305 26.15 44.95 18.36
C LEU A 305 26.39 46.40 17.88
N GLU A 306 26.76 47.32 18.78
CA GLU A 306 27.01 48.73 18.46
C GLU A 306 28.46 49.03 18.06
N ARG A 307 29.39 48.06 18.19
CA ARG A 307 30.81 48.23 17.81
C ARG A 307 31.17 47.71 16.42
N ILE A 308 30.25 47.07 15.71
CA ILE A 308 30.50 46.52 14.36
C ILE A 308 29.99 47.50 13.27
N VAL A 309 28.98 48.32 13.59
CA VAL A 309 28.42 49.31 12.66
C VAL A 309 29.32 50.57 12.56
N GLU A 310 30.06 50.93 13.62
CA GLU A 310 30.92 52.12 13.64
C GLU A 310 32.25 51.99 12.87
N ARG A 311 32.60 50.79 12.40
CA ARG A 311 33.85 50.55 11.61
C ARG A 311 33.67 50.53 10.10
N PHE A 312 32.44 50.53 9.56
CA PHE A 312 32.22 50.49 8.11
C PHE A 312 31.80 51.83 7.48
N GLU A 313 31.35 52.81 8.26
CA GLU A 313 30.97 54.14 7.73
C GLU A 313 32.14 55.13 7.57
N LYS A 314 33.38 54.73 7.89
CA LYS A 314 34.56 55.61 7.79
C LYS A 314 35.51 55.33 6.61
N ALA A 315 35.07 54.56 5.60
CA ALA A 315 35.89 54.23 4.43
C ALA A 315 35.35 54.73 3.07
N ILE A 316 34.19 55.39 3.00
CA ILE A 316 33.61 55.86 1.72
C ILE A 316 33.17 57.32 1.82
N ASN A 317 34.08 58.22 2.18
CA ASN A 317 33.91 59.62 1.80
C ASN A 317 35.23 60.38 1.81
N LYS A 318 35.80 60.58 0.61
CA LYS A 318 36.65 61.74 0.31
C LYS A 318 36.49 62.10 -1.18
N PRO A 319 36.25 63.39 -1.50
CA PRO A 319 36.04 63.84 -2.87
C PRO A 319 37.39 64.15 -3.56
N HIS A 320 37.45 64.02 -4.88
CA HIS A 320 38.40 64.76 -5.69
C HIS A 320 37.74 65.31 -6.94
N GLU A 321 38.17 66.53 -7.25
CA GLU A 321 37.58 67.53 -8.11
C GLU A 321 37.76 67.29 -9.61
N GLU A 322 36.87 67.97 -10.33
CA GLU A 322 36.82 68.39 -11.73
C GLU A 322 38.08 68.25 -12.61
N GLY A 323 37.82 67.75 -13.81
CA GLY A 323 38.61 68.00 -15.01
C GLY A 323 37.71 67.94 -16.25
N THR A 324 37.20 69.10 -16.67
CA THR A 324 36.48 69.34 -17.92
C THR A 324 37.31 69.00 -19.16
N VAL A 325 36.84 68.11 -20.04
CA VAL A 325 37.00 68.23 -21.51
C VAL A 325 35.85 67.49 -22.23
N ALA A 326 35.08 68.20 -23.06
CA ALA A 326 34.42 67.68 -24.26
C ALA A 326 35.13 68.33 -25.47
N PRO A 327 35.01 67.88 -26.75
CA PRO A 327 34.03 66.96 -27.34
C PRO A 327 34.59 65.93 -28.37
N GLN A 328 33.75 64.99 -28.83
CA GLN A 328 33.43 64.69 -30.25
C GLN A 328 33.04 63.22 -30.49
N VAL A 329 32.02 63.09 -31.34
CA VAL A 329 31.31 61.90 -31.81
C VAL A 329 32.17 61.08 -32.79
N ASN A 330 32.22 59.75 -32.66
CA ASN A 330 32.10 58.88 -33.84
C ASN A 330 31.95 57.38 -33.53
N GLY A 331 31.03 56.74 -34.26
CA GLY A 331 31.28 55.42 -34.84
C GLY A 331 30.85 54.19 -34.03
N LYS A 332 29.60 53.76 -34.26
CA LYS A 332 29.17 52.36 -34.41
C LYS A 332 30.01 51.30 -33.69
N ASN A 333 29.56 50.82 -32.51
CA ASN A 333 29.75 49.44 -32.01
C ASN A 333 29.12 49.21 -30.61
N ASN A 334 27.94 49.78 -30.35
CA ASN A 334 27.20 49.57 -29.09
C ASN A 334 26.24 48.39 -29.21
N GLU A 335 26.77 47.17 -29.13
CA GLU A 335 25.97 45.99 -28.81
C GLU A 335 26.13 45.70 -27.31
N PRO A 336 25.05 45.75 -26.51
CA PRO A 336 25.11 45.39 -25.10
C PRO A 336 25.54 43.92 -24.97
N LYS A 337 26.37 43.61 -23.98
CA LYS A 337 26.80 42.23 -23.70
C LYS A 337 26.37 41.88 -22.30
N ILE A 338 25.44 40.94 -22.15
CA ILE A 338 25.09 40.39 -20.83
C ILE A 338 26.33 39.69 -20.26
N SER A 339 27.07 40.34 -19.38
CA SER A 339 28.07 39.70 -18.54
C SER A 339 27.35 39.05 -17.36
N VAL A 340 27.06 37.75 -17.46
CA VAL A 340 26.52 36.98 -16.33
C VAL A 340 27.65 36.76 -15.33
N HIS A 341 27.80 37.65 -14.34
CA HIS A 341 28.55 37.32 -13.14
C HIS A 341 27.69 36.35 -12.33
N ALA A 342 27.93 35.05 -12.55
CA ALA A 342 27.33 33.98 -11.78
C ALA A 342 27.75 34.13 -10.31
N VAL A 343 26.92 34.77 -9.50
CA VAL A 343 26.92 34.51 -8.06
C VAL A 343 25.90 33.39 -7.89
N PRO A 344 26.35 32.15 -7.64
CA PRO A 344 25.46 30.99 -7.58
C PRO A 344 24.34 31.28 -6.58
N PRO A 345 23.08 30.92 -6.88
CA PRO A 345 22.02 31.07 -5.90
C PRO A 345 22.40 30.27 -4.67
N SER A 346 22.57 30.98 -3.56
CA SER A 346 22.39 30.40 -2.25
C SER A 346 20.88 30.31 -2.08
N PRO A 347 20.24 29.12 -2.03
CA PRO A 347 20.78 27.76 -1.92
C PRO A 347 21.03 27.04 -3.25
N GLU A 348 21.98 26.09 -3.24
CA GLU A 348 22.34 25.18 -4.35
C GLU A 348 21.20 24.22 -4.75
N PHE A 349 20.13 24.18 -3.95
CA PHE A 349 18.94 23.39 -4.14
C PHE A 349 17.69 24.11 -3.61
N LEU A 350 16.53 23.84 -4.21
CA LEU A 350 15.24 24.25 -3.67
C LEU A 350 14.60 23.08 -2.90
N GLN A 351 13.77 23.38 -1.90
CA GLN A 351 12.91 22.37 -1.28
C GLN A 351 11.59 22.26 -2.03
N THR A 352 11.00 21.06 -2.05
CA THR A 352 9.69 20.83 -2.68
C THR A 352 8.62 21.72 -2.05
N GLY A 353 7.86 22.40 -2.92
CA GLY A 353 6.75 23.29 -2.55
C GLY A 353 7.12 24.58 -1.82
N GLU A 354 8.41 24.88 -1.63
CA GLU A 354 8.86 26.10 -0.94
C GLU A 354 9.22 27.20 -1.94
N VAL A 355 8.80 28.44 -1.63
CA VAL A 355 9.25 29.65 -2.32
C VAL A 355 10.49 30.18 -1.66
N THR A 356 11.63 30.03 -2.31
CA THR A 356 12.88 30.66 -1.90
C THR A 356 12.93 32.10 -2.42
N LYS A 357 12.82 33.07 -1.50
CA LYS A 357 12.87 34.49 -1.84
C LYS A 357 14.27 34.91 -2.21
N LYS A 358 14.40 35.77 -3.23
CA LYS A 358 15.68 36.26 -3.77
C LYS A 358 16.66 35.14 -4.11
N ALA A 359 16.11 33.99 -4.53
CA ALA A 359 16.90 32.80 -4.84
C ALA A 359 17.96 33.11 -5.91
N LEU A 360 17.60 33.84 -6.97
CA LEU A 360 18.55 34.27 -8.00
C LEU A 360 18.78 35.77 -7.95
N LYS A 361 20.03 36.18 -8.16
CA LYS A 361 20.41 37.57 -8.37
C LYS A 361 21.18 37.69 -9.69
N LEU A 362 20.58 38.36 -10.67
CA LEU A 362 21.19 38.63 -11.97
C LEU A 362 21.74 40.05 -11.98
N GLN A 363 22.86 40.27 -12.67
CA GLN A 363 23.44 41.59 -12.91
C GLN A 363 23.62 41.77 -14.42
N VAL A 364 23.23 42.93 -14.95
CA VAL A 364 23.42 43.26 -16.36
C VAL A 364 24.52 44.30 -16.47
N GLU A 365 25.54 44.02 -17.28
CA GLU A 365 26.67 44.92 -17.51
C GLU A 365 26.85 45.23 -18.99
N ASP A 366 27.62 46.27 -19.29
CA ASP A 366 28.13 46.58 -20.64
C ASP A 366 29.49 45.88 -20.87
N LYS A 367 30.01 45.85 -22.11
CA LYS A 367 31.35 45.34 -22.47
C LYS A 367 32.51 46.00 -21.69
N ALA A 368 32.26 47.14 -21.03
CA ALA A 368 33.17 47.84 -20.14
C ALA A 368 32.95 47.54 -18.63
N ASN A 369 32.22 46.46 -18.28
CA ASN A 369 31.86 46.06 -16.90
C ASN A 369 31.14 47.16 -16.10
N ARG A 370 30.33 47.98 -16.78
CA ARG A 370 29.48 48.98 -16.13
C ARG A 370 28.08 48.39 -15.98
N SER A 371 27.51 48.42 -14.79
CA SER A 371 26.16 47.92 -14.55
C SER A 371 25.11 48.78 -15.24
N LEU A 372 24.13 48.14 -15.90
CA LEU A 372 23.06 48.78 -16.66
C LEU A 372 21.74 48.69 -15.89
N ALA A 373 21.19 49.85 -15.54
CA ALA A 373 19.88 49.97 -14.88
C ALA A 373 18.73 49.94 -15.89
N HIS A 374 17.54 49.52 -15.44
CA HIS A 374 16.30 49.50 -16.22
C HIS A 374 16.34 48.64 -17.49
N ILE A 375 17.14 47.58 -17.49
CA ILE A 375 17.18 46.61 -18.59
C ILE A 375 16.15 45.50 -18.36
N LYS A 376 15.33 45.24 -19.37
CA LYS A 376 14.33 44.16 -19.36
C LYS A 376 14.98 42.80 -19.61
N ILE A 377 14.78 41.88 -18.68
CA ILE A 377 15.25 40.49 -18.73
C ILE A 377 14.02 39.59 -18.84
N LYS A 378 14.06 38.67 -19.81
CA LYS A 378 13.12 37.56 -19.91
C LYS A 378 13.73 36.31 -19.31
N LEU A 379 12.92 35.60 -18.54
CA LEU A 379 13.29 34.33 -17.92
C LEU A 379 12.27 33.26 -18.30
N ALA A 380 12.77 32.05 -18.53
CA ALA A 380 11.98 30.85 -18.71
C ALA A 380 12.51 29.75 -17.79
N SER A 381 11.62 28.98 -17.19
CA SER A 381 11.96 27.85 -16.33
C SER A 381 11.48 26.53 -16.93
N GLU A 382 12.27 25.48 -16.76
CA GLU A 382 11.98 24.12 -17.19
C GLU A 382 12.13 23.12 -16.03
N GLY A 383 11.55 21.93 -16.20
CA GLY A 383 11.62 20.87 -15.20
C GLY A 383 10.87 21.20 -13.91
N MET A 384 11.50 20.90 -12.77
CA MET A 384 10.88 20.98 -11.44
C MET A 384 10.99 22.36 -10.78
N VAL A 385 11.52 23.37 -11.48
CA VAL A 385 11.70 24.74 -10.97
C VAL A 385 10.65 25.65 -11.59
N PHE A 386 10.06 26.53 -10.78
CA PHE A 386 9.04 27.49 -11.21
C PHE A 386 9.36 28.88 -10.67
N PHE A 387 8.76 29.90 -11.27
CA PHE A 387 8.68 31.21 -10.64
C PHE A 387 7.49 31.28 -9.67
N GLU A 388 7.51 32.25 -8.77
CA GLU A 388 6.44 32.48 -7.79
C GLU A 388 5.05 32.52 -8.47
N GLY A 389 4.09 31.79 -7.89
CA GLY A 389 2.78 31.56 -8.50
C GLY A 389 2.75 30.48 -9.59
N LYS A 390 3.71 29.54 -9.58
CA LYS A 390 3.83 28.42 -10.55
C LYS A 390 3.96 28.88 -12.01
N LYS A 391 4.53 30.06 -12.25
CA LYS A 391 4.74 30.60 -13.59
C LYS A 391 5.97 29.95 -14.25
N ARG A 392 5.92 29.80 -15.57
CA ARG A 392 7.04 29.28 -16.38
C ARG A 392 7.87 30.37 -17.03
N GLU A 393 7.30 31.54 -17.22
CA GLU A 393 7.95 32.70 -17.80
C GLU A 393 7.78 33.92 -16.90
N LEU A 394 8.79 34.78 -16.88
CA LEU A 394 8.80 36.02 -16.13
C LEU A 394 9.55 37.09 -16.92
N GLU A 395 9.07 38.34 -16.88
CA GLU A 395 9.79 39.50 -17.39
C GLU A 395 10.01 40.48 -16.23
N ILE A 396 11.27 40.87 -16.00
CA ILE A 396 11.68 41.76 -14.90
C ILE A 396 12.64 42.83 -15.42
N GLU A 397 12.78 43.91 -14.67
CA GLU A 397 13.73 44.99 -14.96
C GLU A 397 14.83 45.07 -13.89
N THR A 398 16.04 45.45 -14.30
CA THR A 398 17.14 45.71 -13.36
C THR A 398 16.91 46.99 -12.55
N ASP A 399 17.36 46.98 -11.29
CA ASP A 399 17.31 48.13 -10.39
C ASP A 399 18.32 49.23 -10.78
N LYS A 400 18.37 50.32 -9.99
CA LYS A 400 19.30 51.44 -10.21
C LYS A 400 20.78 51.04 -10.12
N ALA A 401 21.08 49.90 -9.51
CA ALA A 401 22.42 49.33 -9.40
C ALA A 401 22.69 48.23 -10.46
N GLY A 402 21.74 47.96 -11.36
CA GLY A 402 21.83 46.96 -12.42
C GLY A 402 21.56 45.52 -11.97
N HIS A 403 20.94 45.31 -10.81
CA HIS A 403 20.61 43.97 -10.30
C HIS A 403 19.13 43.63 -10.49
N ALA A 404 18.83 42.34 -10.65
CA ALA A 404 17.48 41.80 -10.63
C ALA A 404 17.43 40.58 -9.70
N GLU A 405 16.53 40.61 -8.72
CA GLU A 405 16.32 39.50 -7.77
C GLU A 405 15.08 38.70 -8.17
N ILE A 406 15.16 37.37 -8.15
CA ILE A 406 14.10 36.47 -8.58
C ILE A 406 13.77 35.46 -7.49
N ASN A 407 12.48 35.33 -7.18
CA ASN A 407 11.96 34.29 -6.32
C ASN A 407 11.75 33.01 -7.13
N LEU A 408 12.23 31.89 -6.61
CA LEU A 408 12.03 30.57 -7.20
C LEU A 408 11.16 29.71 -6.30
N LEU A 409 10.34 28.87 -6.93
CA LEU A 409 9.50 27.87 -6.30
C LEU A 409 9.99 26.48 -6.72
N GLY A 410 10.35 25.66 -5.74
CA GLY A 410 10.56 24.23 -5.95
C GLY A 410 9.22 23.54 -6.23
N GLY A 411 9.15 22.72 -7.27
CA GLY A 411 7.97 21.95 -7.60
C GLY A 411 7.56 20.96 -6.52
N GLU A 412 6.42 20.28 -6.72
CA GLU A 412 5.90 19.30 -5.76
C GLU A 412 6.60 17.94 -5.84
N LYS A 413 7.44 17.70 -6.86
CA LYS A 413 8.27 16.50 -6.97
C LYS A 413 9.74 16.85 -6.92
N VAL A 414 10.53 15.89 -6.44
CA VAL A 414 12.00 15.95 -6.50
C VAL A 414 12.48 15.80 -7.93
N GLY A 415 13.64 16.40 -8.25
CA GLY A 415 14.25 16.32 -9.57
C GLY A 415 15.12 17.54 -9.86
N SER A 416 15.47 17.72 -11.13
CA SER A 416 16.18 18.91 -11.59
C SER A 416 15.26 19.84 -12.39
N GLY A 417 15.64 21.10 -12.44
CA GLY A 417 15.07 22.08 -13.36
C GLY A 417 16.15 23.04 -13.81
N SER A 418 15.80 23.85 -14.80
CA SER A 418 16.71 24.86 -15.32
C SER A 418 16.00 26.20 -15.42
N VAL A 419 16.77 27.27 -15.23
CA VAL A 419 16.32 28.64 -15.42
C VAL A 419 17.17 29.26 -16.51
N SER A 420 16.52 29.52 -17.64
CA SER A 420 17.10 30.23 -18.77
C SER A 420 16.74 31.71 -18.72
N PHE A 421 17.69 32.58 -19.06
CA PHE A 421 17.47 34.03 -19.04
C PHE A 421 18.24 34.75 -20.16
N TRP A 422 17.64 35.82 -20.68
CA TRP A 422 18.16 36.64 -21.79
C TRP A 422 17.58 38.06 -21.75
N ILE A 423 18.24 39.03 -22.41
CA ILE A 423 17.71 40.40 -22.55
C ILE A 423 16.53 40.40 -23.53
N ALA A 424 15.47 41.12 -23.19
CA ALA A 424 14.31 41.28 -24.06
C ALA A 424 14.72 41.96 -25.39
N GLY A 425 14.57 41.24 -26.50
CA GLY A 425 14.93 41.73 -27.85
C GLY A 425 16.23 41.12 -28.41
N GLU A 426 17.01 40.42 -27.58
CA GLU A 426 18.25 39.77 -27.98
C GLU A 426 18.24 38.29 -27.54
N ASN A 427 18.05 37.37 -28.48
CA ASN A 427 18.03 35.92 -28.19
C ASN A 427 19.42 35.27 -28.21
N GLU A 428 20.46 36.00 -28.62
CA GLU A 428 21.79 35.44 -28.91
C GLU A 428 22.58 35.08 -27.64
N TYR A 429 22.18 35.58 -26.47
CA TYR A 429 22.86 35.39 -25.18
C TYR A 429 21.96 34.72 -24.13
N LYS A 430 21.35 33.58 -24.49
CA LYS A 430 20.57 32.77 -23.55
C LYS A 430 21.50 31.99 -22.62
N ASN A 431 21.57 32.40 -21.36
CA ASN A 431 22.27 31.66 -20.32
C ASN A 431 21.32 30.68 -19.64
N ASN A 432 21.85 29.58 -19.12
CA ASN A 432 21.06 28.56 -18.44
C ASN A 432 21.70 28.17 -17.11
N LEU A 433 20.89 28.03 -16.08
CA LEU A 433 21.31 27.61 -14.75
C LEU A 433 20.53 26.37 -14.34
N GLU A 434 21.24 25.29 -14.00
CA GLU A 434 20.64 24.09 -13.45
C GLU A 434 20.46 24.21 -11.93
N ILE A 435 19.31 23.77 -11.45
CA ILE A 435 18.93 23.83 -10.04
C ILE A 435 18.30 22.50 -9.66
N SER A 436 18.76 21.92 -8.55
CA SER A 436 18.17 20.69 -8.00
C SER A 436 17.01 21.03 -7.05
N VAL A 437 15.96 20.21 -7.08
CA VAL A 437 14.83 20.27 -6.16
C VAL A 437 14.88 19.03 -5.28
N ARG A 438 15.16 19.25 -4.00
CA ARG A 438 15.24 18.24 -2.94
C ARG A 438 13.92 18.17 -2.17
N PRO A 439 13.60 17.02 -1.57
CA PRO A 439 12.37 16.87 -0.81
C PRO A 439 12.40 17.77 0.44
N ASN A 440 11.23 18.16 0.90
CA ASN A 440 11.07 18.94 2.13
C ASN A 440 11.31 18.07 3.38
N LEU A 441 11.22 18.68 4.55
CA LEU A 441 11.22 17.99 5.83
C LEU A 441 10.22 16.83 5.84
N PRO A 442 10.57 15.70 6.46
CA PRO A 442 9.72 14.52 6.47
C PRO A 442 8.46 14.80 7.28
N SER A 443 7.31 14.43 6.72
CA SER A 443 5.98 14.70 7.29
C SER A 443 5.14 13.44 7.54
N GLN A 444 5.65 12.29 7.09
CA GLN A 444 5.05 10.98 7.25
C GLN A 444 6.16 9.94 7.42
N LEU A 445 5.92 8.99 8.32
CA LEU A 445 6.72 7.77 8.45
C LEU A 445 5.80 6.57 8.19
N LEU A 446 6.17 5.69 7.28
CA LEU A 446 5.35 4.55 6.87
C LEU A 446 6.12 3.25 7.10
N ILE A 447 5.45 2.22 7.58
CA ILE A 447 6.06 0.89 7.68
C ILE A 447 6.13 0.26 6.28
N GLN A 448 7.33 -0.14 5.86
CA GLN A 448 7.57 -0.77 4.56
C GLN A 448 7.68 -2.29 4.66
N ARG A 449 8.37 -2.82 5.68
CA ARG A 449 8.59 -4.26 5.91
C ARG A 449 8.83 -4.61 7.38
N GLY A 450 8.70 -5.89 7.72
CA GLY A 450 9.08 -6.43 9.03
C GLY A 450 8.01 -6.27 10.12
N ASN A 451 6.87 -5.66 9.82
CA ASN A 451 5.74 -5.69 10.72
C ASN A 451 5.06 -7.06 10.73
N ASN A 452 4.39 -7.38 11.83
CA ASN A 452 3.46 -8.49 11.92
C ASN A 452 4.10 -9.87 11.69
N GLN A 453 5.42 -9.96 11.90
CA GLN A 453 6.19 -11.14 11.57
C GLN A 453 6.38 -12.09 12.78
N PRO A 454 6.44 -13.40 12.54
CA PRO A 454 6.89 -14.36 13.55
C PRO A 454 8.42 -14.33 13.68
N GLY A 455 8.91 -14.41 14.91
CA GLY A 455 10.33 -14.58 15.24
C GLY A 455 10.54 -15.78 16.15
N ARG A 456 11.71 -16.42 16.08
CA ARG A 456 12.11 -17.44 17.05
C ARG A 456 12.91 -16.78 18.18
N VAL A 457 12.59 -17.12 19.42
CA VAL A 457 13.41 -16.71 20.57
C VAL A 457 14.85 -17.18 20.38
N GLY A 458 15.80 -16.35 20.77
CA GLY A 458 17.25 -16.55 20.60
C GLY A 458 17.76 -16.33 19.18
N GLN A 459 16.90 -15.91 18.24
CA GLN A 459 17.28 -15.68 16.84
C GLN A 459 16.94 -14.26 16.38
N ARG A 460 17.72 -13.82 15.40
CA ARG A 460 17.44 -12.61 14.63
C ARG A 460 16.18 -12.80 13.80
N LEU A 461 15.36 -11.75 13.68
CA LEU A 461 14.19 -11.76 12.82
C LEU A 461 14.56 -11.99 11.34
N ASN A 462 13.71 -12.74 10.64
CA ASN A 462 13.90 -13.07 9.23
C ASN A 462 13.83 -11.83 8.33
N GLN A 463 13.00 -10.86 8.70
CA GLN A 463 12.91 -9.57 8.02
C GLN A 463 13.32 -8.45 8.99
N PRO A 464 14.20 -7.53 8.58
CA PRO A 464 14.45 -6.34 9.38
C PRO A 464 13.18 -5.45 9.40
N LEU A 465 13.06 -4.64 10.44
CA LEU A 465 12.01 -3.63 10.55
C LEU A 465 12.38 -2.46 9.65
N GLN A 466 11.57 -2.16 8.64
CA GLN A 466 11.88 -1.14 7.65
C GLN A 466 10.80 -0.09 7.60
N VAL A 467 11.20 1.18 7.61
CA VAL A 467 10.31 2.35 7.44
C VAL A 467 10.71 3.18 6.23
N LEU A 468 9.75 3.92 5.70
CA LEU A 468 9.87 4.88 4.61
C LEU A 468 9.46 6.27 5.09
N ALA A 469 10.37 7.24 5.06
CA ALA A 469 10.09 8.63 5.34
C ALA A 469 9.67 9.38 4.07
N LYS A 470 8.57 10.16 4.15
CA LYS A 470 8.06 10.97 3.04
C LYS A 470 7.78 12.42 3.46
N ASP A 471 7.96 13.34 2.53
CA ASP A 471 7.54 14.74 2.69
C ASP A 471 6.00 14.88 2.52
N GLN A 472 5.49 16.11 2.66
CA GLN A 472 4.05 16.38 2.58
C GLN A 472 3.44 16.15 1.19
N PHE A 473 4.27 16.03 0.15
CA PHE A 473 3.89 15.78 -1.23
C PHE A 473 4.09 14.30 -1.63
N GLY A 474 4.52 13.46 -0.70
CA GLY A 474 4.75 12.03 -0.91
C GLY A 474 6.11 11.67 -1.50
N ASN A 475 7.06 12.62 -1.57
CA ASN A 475 8.41 12.35 -2.03
C ASN A 475 9.24 11.67 -0.93
N PRO A 476 10.08 10.67 -1.26
CA PRO A 476 10.99 10.07 -0.30
C PRO A 476 12.00 11.09 0.22
N VAL A 477 12.27 11.08 1.53
CA VAL A 477 13.21 12.01 2.16
C VAL A 477 14.49 11.28 2.54
N PRO A 478 15.63 11.55 1.89
CA PRO A 478 16.93 11.01 2.30
C PRO A 478 17.47 11.72 3.54
N ASP A 479 18.39 11.04 4.23
CA ASP A 479 19.09 11.51 5.43
C ASP A 479 18.18 11.90 6.61
N ALA A 480 16.91 11.49 6.59
CA ALA A 480 15.97 11.71 7.67
C ALA A 480 16.36 10.86 8.89
N GLU A 481 16.59 11.51 10.04
CA GLU A 481 16.96 10.82 11.28
C GLU A 481 15.78 10.04 11.88
N VAL A 482 15.96 8.73 12.03
CA VAL A 482 15.00 7.79 12.61
C VAL A 482 15.62 7.04 13.78
N THR A 483 14.88 6.94 14.88
CA THR A 483 15.27 6.18 16.07
C THR A 483 14.32 4.99 16.25
N PHE A 484 14.85 3.78 16.23
CA PHE A 484 14.10 2.58 16.63
C PHE A 484 14.27 2.33 18.12
N ARG A 485 13.18 2.00 18.83
CA ARG A 485 13.19 1.71 20.27
C ARG A 485 12.33 0.49 20.60
N ILE A 486 12.86 -0.43 21.41
CA ILE A 486 12.10 -1.58 21.90
C ILE A 486 11.25 -1.17 23.11
N LEU A 487 9.93 -1.15 22.92
CA LEU A 487 8.94 -0.83 23.95
C LEU A 487 8.55 -2.04 24.80
N MET A 488 8.42 -3.22 24.17
CA MET A 488 7.98 -4.45 24.83
C MET A 488 8.83 -5.64 24.39
N GLY A 489 9.16 -6.51 25.35
CA GLY A 489 9.97 -7.70 25.16
C GLY A 489 11.45 -7.51 25.48
N ASP A 490 12.16 -8.64 25.56
CA ASP A 490 13.56 -8.76 26.01
C ASP A 490 14.59 -8.77 24.85
N GLY A 491 14.14 -8.52 23.63
CA GLY A 491 15.02 -8.43 22.46
C GLY A 491 15.99 -7.24 22.47
N HIS A 492 16.85 -7.20 21.46
CA HIS A 492 17.79 -6.10 21.20
C HIS A 492 17.84 -5.75 19.71
N LEU A 493 18.23 -4.50 19.43
CA LEU A 493 18.45 -3.95 18.10
C LEU A 493 19.92 -4.09 17.68
N ASN A 494 20.29 -3.52 16.54
CA ASN A 494 21.66 -3.42 16.06
C ASN A 494 22.61 -2.96 17.18
N GLY A 495 23.73 -3.66 17.34
CA GLY A 495 24.73 -3.33 18.37
C GLY A 495 24.35 -3.76 19.79
N GLY A 496 23.26 -4.53 19.98
CA GLY A 496 22.87 -5.05 21.29
C GLY A 496 22.14 -4.05 22.18
N THR A 497 21.68 -2.93 21.61
CA THR A 497 21.01 -1.86 22.35
C THR A 497 19.49 -1.98 22.25
N ARG A 498 18.77 -1.24 23.11
CA ARG A 498 17.30 -1.11 23.02
C ARG A 498 16.85 0.08 22.18
N ASP A 499 17.77 1.01 21.93
CA ASP A 499 17.61 2.18 21.08
C ASP A 499 18.65 2.12 19.95
N PHE A 500 18.23 2.34 18.71
CA PHE A 500 19.10 2.37 17.53
C PHE A 500 18.79 3.58 16.66
N HIS A 501 19.78 4.44 16.47
CA HIS A 501 19.68 5.64 15.65
C HIS A 501 20.24 5.37 14.26
N THR A 502 19.50 5.76 13.23
CA THR A 502 19.87 5.59 11.83
C THR A 502 19.27 6.72 10.98
N SER A 503 19.73 6.85 9.74
CA SER A 503 19.17 7.80 8.77
C SER A 503 18.61 7.07 7.55
N THR A 504 17.69 7.70 6.83
CA THR A 504 17.17 7.17 5.57
C THR A 504 18.16 7.31 4.42
N ASN A 505 18.11 6.38 3.48
CA ASN A 505 18.89 6.42 2.24
C ASN A 505 18.24 7.29 1.16
N GLU A 506 18.83 7.33 -0.04
CA GLU A 506 18.32 8.05 -1.24
C GLU A 506 16.86 7.73 -1.62
N PHE A 507 16.34 6.57 -1.20
CA PHE A 507 14.95 6.17 -1.42
C PHE A 507 14.02 6.47 -0.24
N GLY A 508 14.51 7.19 0.78
CA GLY A 508 13.78 7.49 2.00
C GLY A 508 13.60 6.30 2.93
N LEU A 509 14.34 5.20 2.72
CA LEU A 509 14.21 3.96 3.49
C LEU A 509 15.30 3.86 4.56
N THR A 510 14.93 3.32 5.71
CA THR A 510 15.88 2.88 6.73
C THR A 510 15.36 1.64 7.44
N GLU A 511 16.26 0.86 8.03
CA GLU A 511 15.92 -0.40 8.66
C GLU A 511 16.68 -0.68 9.96
N ALA A 512 16.07 -1.50 10.81
CA ALA A 512 16.64 -2.00 12.04
C ALA A 512 16.52 -3.53 12.11
N GLU A 513 17.61 -4.16 12.52
CA GLU A 513 17.68 -5.59 12.77
C GLU A 513 17.31 -5.85 14.24
N VAL A 514 16.34 -6.73 14.46
CA VAL A 514 15.91 -7.12 15.80
C VAL A 514 16.30 -8.56 16.06
N THR A 515 16.85 -8.83 17.22
CA THR A 515 17.10 -10.19 17.71
C THR A 515 16.28 -10.41 18.97
N LEU A 516 15.46 -11.46 18.95
CA LEU A 516 14.67 -11.84 20.11
C LEU A 516 15.58 -12.57 21.10
N SER A 517 15.42 -12.28 22.39
CA SER A 517 16.16 -12.98 23.44
C SER A 517 15.37 -14.21 23.87
N ASN A 518 14.95 -14.35 25.14
CA ASN A 518 14.39 -15.61 25.65
C ASN A 518 12.88 -15.58 25.87
N GLU A 519 12.22 -14.42 25.79
CA GLU A 519 10.78 -14.33 26.07
C GLU A 519 9.92 -14.61 24.82
N PRO A 520 9.14 -15.71 24.80
CA PRO A 520 8.11 -15.90 23.79
C PRO A 520 6.89 -15.04 24.10
N GLY A 521 6.19 -14.59 23.07
CA GLY A 521 5.08 -13.64 23.19
C GLY A 521 5.28 -12.45 22.26
N PHE A 522 4.57 -11.37 22.50
CA PHE A 522 4.64 -10.21 21.63
C PHE A 522 5.77 -9.27 22.03
N HIS A 523 6.47 -8.79 21.03
CA HIS A 523 7.50 -7.77 21.14
C HIS A 523 7.02 -6.54 20.35
N LYS A 524 7.25 -5.36 20.91
CA LYS A 524 6.87 -4.08 20.29
C LYS A 524 8.12 -3.22 20.10
N VAL A 525 8.29 -2.71 18.89
CA VAL A 525 9.36 -1.76 18.55
C VAL A 525 8.73 -0.54 17.90
N GLU A 526 9.00 0.65 18.41
CA GLU A 526 8.60 1.89 17.75
C GLU A 526 9.73 2.42 16.85
N ALA A 527 9.35 3.13 15.79
CA ALA A 527 10.25 3.95 15.00
C ALA A 527 9.81 5.42 15.06
N LEU A 528 10.73 6.27 15.55
CA LEU A 528 10.52 7.68 15.80
C LEU A 528 11.31 8.52 14.79
N LEU A 529 10.64 9.45 14.12
CA LEU A 529 11.24 10.45 13.25
C LEU A 529 11.49 11.72 14.07
N LYS A 530 12.72 12.26 14.02
CA LYS A 530 13.12 13.38 14.89
C LYS A 530 12.30 14.65 14.69
N ASP A 531 12.05 15.02 13.43
CA ASP A 531 11.51 16.33 13.06
C ASP A 531 10.21 16.25 12.21
N GLY A 532 9.48 15.14 12.29
CA GLY A 532 8.32 14.90 11.40
C GLY A 532 7.00 14.63 12.09
N LYS A 533 5.93 15.08 11.45
CA LYS A 533 4.54 14.70 11.79
C LYS A 533 4.32 13.24 11.31
N GLY A 534 3.37 12.51 11.90
CA GLY A 534 3.11 11.11 11.50
C GLY A 534 4.08 10.05 12.05
N SER A 535 4.73 10.36 13.17
CA SER A 535 5.57 9.46 13.96
C SER A 535 5.13 9.53 15.44
N PRO A 536 5.29 8.49 16.28
CA PRO A 536 5.91 7.18 16.01
C PRO A 536 5.05 6.24 15.16
N VAL A 537 5.70 5.24 14.54
CA VAL A 537 5.03 4.04 14.00
C VAL A 537 5.46 2.82 14.79
N GLU A 538 4.55 1.88 15.01
CA GLU A 538 4.77 0.71 15.87
C GLU A 538 4.84 -0.59 15.07
N PHE A 539 5.90 -1.35 15.29
CA PHE A 539 6.09 -2.71 14.81
C PHE A 539 5.66 -3.72 15.87
N HIS A 540 4.95 -4.75 15.42
CA HIS A 540 4.47 -5.85 16.24
C HIS A 540 5.08 -7.16 15.77
N ILE A 541 5.69 -7.89 16.69
CA ILE A 541 6.43 -9.11 16.41
C ILE A 541 5.91 -10.21 17.34
N LEU A 542 5.69 -11.41 16.82
CA LEU A 542 5.31 -12.57 17.62
C LEU A 542 6.51 -13.51 17.80
N GLY A 543 7.10 -13.51 18.99
CA GLY A 543 8.13 -14.45 19.42
C GLY A 543 7.55 -15.83 19.74
N MET A 544 8.08 -16.85 19.07
CA MET A 544 7.72 -18.26 19.24
C MET A 544 8.92 -19.05 19.77
N GLN A 545 8.65 -20.13 20.51
CA GLN A 545 9.66 -21.06 21.00
C GLN A 545 10.34 -21.86 19.88
#